data_AF-A0A8B8AAA0-F1
#
_entry.id   AF-A0A8B8AAA0-F1
#
_cell.length_a   1.000
_cell.length_b   1.000
_cell.length_c   1.000
_cell.angle_alpha   90.00
_cell.angle_beta   90.00
_cell.angle_gamma   90.00
#
_symmetry.space_group_name_H-M   'P 1'
#
loop_
_entity.id
_entity.type
_entity.pdbx_description
1 polymer ?
#
loop_
_entity_poly.entity_id
_entity_poly.type
_entity_poly.pdbx_seq_one_letter_code
_entity_poly.pdbx_strand_id
1 'polypeptide(L)'
;MSVLLTACRKSKQNAIEKALKKKAEDKKARREAKEARMLAYQADQGMPSMHTECHDTTAWNFMISEETFNISFINLGMYTGEVFCNGEKVDAMETFAEQDCSCTYDFAMNGHKGRIVTRDGAPNTLTVDGMLVPN
;
A
#
# COMPACT_ATOMS: atom_id res chain seq x y z
N MET A 1 -14.36 -23.51 -40.32
CA MET A 1 -14.03 -22.88 -39.01
C MET A 1 -15.27 -22.14 -38.52
N SER A 2 -15.78 -22.47 -37.33
CA SER A 2 -17.12 -22.08 -36.86
C SER A 2 -17.15 -20.69 -36.22
N VAL A 3 -17.99 -19.80 -36.76
CA VAL A 3 -18.23 -18.40 -36.33
C VAL A 3 -18.69 -18.29 -34.86
N LEU A 4 -19.32 -19.36 -34.33
CA LEU A 4 -19.84 -19.43 -32.96
C LEU A 4 -18.74 -19.42 -31.89
N LEU A 5 -17.58 -20.04 -32.16
CA LEU A 5 -16.47 -20.10 -31.19
C LEU A 5 -15.81 -18.72 -30.99
N THR A 6 -15.80 -17.89 -32.04
CA THR A 6 -15.22 -16.54 -32.00
C THR A 6 -16.11 -15.57 -31.20
N ALA A 7 -17.44 -15.71 -31.28
CA ALA A 7 -18.38 -14.90 -30.52
C ALA A 7 -18.31 -15.17 -28.99
N CYS A 8 -18.20 -16.44 -28.59
CA CYS A 8 -18.03 -16.81 -27.17
C CYS A 8 -16.70 -16.31 -26.57
N ARG A 9 -15.61 -16.26 -27.36
CA ARG A 9 -14.32 -15.70 -26.93
C ARG A 9 -14.41 -14.19 -26.69
N LYS A 10 -15.02 -13.43 -27.60
CA LYS A 10 -15.20 -11.96 -27.46
C LYS A 10 -16.10 -11.59 -26.27
N SER A 11 -17.16 -12.35 -26.02
CA SER A 11 -18.05 -12.11 -24.88
C SER A 11 -17.35 -12.25 -23.53
N LYS A 12 -16.50 -13.28 -23.37
CA LYS A 12 -15.71 -13.49 -22.15
C LYS A 12 -14.64 -12.41 -21.95
N GLN A 13 -13.95 -11.99 -23.01
CA GLN A 13 -12.97 -10.90 -22.94
C GLN A 13 -13.61 -9.57 -22.51
N ASN A 14 -14.77 -9.21 -23.09
CA ASN A 14 -15.49 -7.99 -22.69
C ASN A 14 -15.96 -8.02 -21.23
N ALA A 15 -16.36 -9.19 -20.71
CA ALA A 15 -16.74 -9.32 -19.31
C ALA A 15 -15.56 -9.11 -18.35
N ILE A 16 -14.37 -9.63 -18.72
CA ILE A 16 -13.13 -9.45 -17.96
C ILE A 16 -12.70 -7.97 -17.98
N GLU A 17 -12.72 -7.31 -19.14
CA GLU A 17 -12.38 -5.88 -19.24
C GLU A 17 -13.31 -5.00 -18.41
N LYS A 18 -14.62 -5.26 -18.41
CA LYS A 18 -15.57 -4.54 -17.56
C LYS A 18 -15.30 -4.77 -16.07
N ALA A 19 -14.96 -5.99 -15.67
CA ALA A 19 -14.64 -6.30 -14.28
C ALA A 19 -13.35 -5.61 -13.81
N LEU A 20 -12.33 -5.53 -14.67
CA LEU A 20 -11.07 -4.83 -14.37
C LEU A 20 -11.29 -3.31 -14.27
N LYS A 21 -12.06 -2.72 -15.19
CA LYS A 21 -12.43 -1.28 -15.12
C LYS A 21 -13.20 -0.96 -13.84
N LYS A 22 -14.21 -1.77 -13.49
CA LYS A 22 -14.98 -1.57 -12.27
C LYS A 22 -14.11 -1.68 -11.01
N LYS A 23 -13.18 -2.64 -10.95
CA LYS A 23 -12.22 -2.75 -9.83
C LYS A 23 -11.33 -1.51 -9.72
N ALA A 24 -10.89 -0.94 -10.85
CA ALA A 24 -10.08 0.27 -10.84
C ALA A 24 -10.89 1.49 -10.37
N GLU A 25 -12.15 1.62 -10.80
CA GLU A 25 -13.08 2.66 -10.35
C GLU A 25 -13.40 2.53 -8.86
N ASP A 26 -13.71 1.33 -8.37
CA ASP A 26 -13.96 1.07 -6.94
C ASP A 26 -12.72 1.40 -6.09
N LYS A 27 -11.51 1.10 -6.59
CA LYS A 27 -10.25 1.46 -5.91
C LYS A 27 -10.07 2.98 -5.84
N LYS A 28 -10.40 3.70 -6.92
CA LYS A 28 -10.35 5.16 -6.97
C LYS A 28 -11.37 5.79 -6.02
N ALA A 29 -12.62 5.34 -6.06
CA ALA A 29 -13.67 5.83 -5.18
C ALA A 29 -13.36 5.58 -3.70
N ARG A 30 -12.74 4.44 -3.38
CA ARG A 30 -12.30 4.14 -2.01
C ARG A 30 -11.17 5.05 -1.54
N ARG A 31 -10.26 5.45 -2.44
CA ARG A 31 -9.21 6.43 -2.14
C ARG A 31 -9.80 7.81 -1.88
N GLU A 32 -10.68 8.29 -2.76
CA GLU A 32 -11.35 9.60 -2.62
C GLU A 32 -12.21 9.66 -1.34
N ALA A 33 -12.91 8.58 -0.99
CA ALA A 33 -13.69 8.50 0.25
C ALA A 33 -12.80 8.51 1.51
N LYS A 34 -11.60 7.92 1.46
CA LYS A 34 -10.62 7.97 2.55
C LYS A 34 -10.05 9.38 2.72
N GLU A 35 -9.67 10.03 1.62
CA GLU A 35 -9.18 11.41 1.61
C GLU A 35 -10.25 12.39 2.13
N ALA A 36 -11.51 12.26 1.69
CA ALA A 36 -12.61 13.09 2.18
C ALA A 36 -12.89 12.91 3.68
N ARG A 37 -12.85 11.66 4.19
CA ARG A 37 -12.99 11.39 5.63
C ARG A 37 -11.85 11.97 6.46
N MET A 38 -10.63 11.89 5.93
CA MET A 38 -9.45 12.46 6.59
C MET A 38 -9.51 13.98 6.67
N LEU A 39 -9.92 14.64 5.58
CA LEU A 39 -10.13 16.09 5.56
C LEU A 39 -11.21 16.54 6.54
N ALA A 40 -12.33 15.79 6.63
CA ALA A 40 -13.38 16.07 7.60
C ALA A 40 -12.88 15.93 9.05
N TYR A 41 -12.07 14.91 9.34
CA TYR A 41 -11.46 14.72 10.66
C TYR A 41 -10.46 15.82 11.03
N GLN A 42 -9.63 16.25 10.06
CA GLN A 42 -8.68 17.35 10.26
C GLN A 42 -9.39 18.68 10.55
N ALA A 43 -10.51 18.95 9.88
CA ALA A 43 -11.31 20.15 10.11
C ALA A 43 -11.94 20.18 11.51
N ASP A 44 -12.38 19.03 12.03
CA ASP A 44 -13.05 18.92 13.33
C ASP A 44 -12.06 19.06 14.52
N GLN A 45 -10.81 18.65 14.34
CA GLN A 45 -9.76 18.72 15.36
C GLN A 45 -9.04 20.08 15.43
N GLY A 46 -9.39 21.06 14.58
CA GLY A 46 -8.72 22.37 14.55
C GLY A 46 -7.23 22.31 14.22
N MET A 47 -6.77 21.20 13.61
CA MET A 47 -5.37 20.99 13.27
C MET A 47 -5.05 21.79 12.00
N PRO A 48 -3.98 22.61 11.98
CA PRO A 48 -3.59 23.34 10.77
C PRO A 48 -3.30 22.35 9.64
N SER A 49 -3.78 22.66 8.44
CA SER A 49 -3.50 21.89 7.23
C SER A 49 -1.99 21.94 6.93
N MET A 50 -1.23 20.97 7.42
CA MET A 50 0.15 20.79 6.99
C MET A 50 0.13 20.12 5.62
N HIS A 51 -0.10 20.92 4.58
CA HIS A 51 0.37 20.62 3.22
C HIS A 51 1.89 20.79 3.21
N THR A 52 2.58 19.89 3.90
CA THR A 52 4.00 19.66 3.67
C THR A 52 4.07 18.25 3.13
N GLU A 53 4.11 18.14 1.80
CA GLU A 53 4.47 16.91 1.10
C GLU A 53 5.95 16.61 1.42
N CYS A 54 6.22 16.24 2.67
CA CYS A 54 7.50 15.68 3.07
C CYS A 54 7.42 14.20 2.74
N HIS A 55 7.85 13.86 1.52
CA HIS A 55 8.01 12.48 1.09
C HIS A 55 9.24 11.87 1.77
N ASP A 56 9.14 11.65 3.07
CA ASP A 56 10.17 10.97 3.83
C ASP A 56 10.26 9.53 3.37
N THR A 57 11.46 9.16 2.91
CA THR A 57 11.76 7.79 2.47
C THR A 57 12.65 7.13 3.51
N THR A 58 12.21 5.98 4.02
CA THR A 58 13.05 5.14 4.90
C THR A 58 13.39 3.85 4.17
N ALA A 59 14.64 3.40 4.27
CA ALA A 59 15.10 2.22 3.56
C ALA A 59 15.88 1.28 4.48
N TRP A 60 15.59 -0.01 4.37
CA TRP A 60 16.28 -1.09 5.05
C TRP A 60 17.02 -1.94 4.02
N ASN A 61 18.26 -2.27 4.33
CA ASN A 61 19.09 -3.16 3.51
C ASN A 61 19.52 -4.33 4.38
N PHE A 62 19.13 -5.55 4.00
CA PHE A 62 19.44 -6.76 4.76
C PHE A 62 19.55 -7.96 3.82
N MET A 63 20.02 -9.08 4.36
CA MET A 63 20.23 -10.31 3.61
C MET A 63 19.44 -11.45 4.26
N ILE A 64 18.76 -12.26 3.44
CA ILE A 64 18.10 -13.50 3.86
C ILE A 64 18.53 -14.59 2.91
N SER A 65 19.07 -15.69 3.44
CA SER A 65 19.46 -16.87 2.65
C SER A 65 20.31 -16.53 1.41
N GLU A 66 21.32 -15.67 1.60
CA GLU A 66 22.24 -15.18 0.54
C GLU A 66 21.64 -14.21 -0.48
N GLU A 67 20.34 -13.91 -0.41
CA GLU A 67 19.69 -12.88 -1.22
C GLU A 67 19.65 -11.53 -0.48
N THR A 68 20.01 -10.46 -1.19
CA THR A 68 19.96 -9.08 -0.64
C THR A 68 18.59 -8.46 -0.92
N PHE A 69 17.98 -7.91 0.11
CA PHE A 69 16.71 -7.19 0.04
C PHE A 69 16.93 -5.72 0.40
N ASN A 70 16.41 -4.85 -0.46
CA ASN A 70 16.24 -3.43 -0.21
C ASN A 70 14.74 -3.17 -0.04
N ILE A 71 14.31 -2.85 1.17
CA ILE A 71 12.93 -2.44 1.43
C ILE A 71 12.91 -0.94 1.62
N SER A 72 12.06 -0.24 0.89
CA SER A 72 11.85 1.19 1.12
C SER A 72 10.38 1.52 1.37
N PHE A 73 10.15 2.48 2.25
CA PHE A 73 8.85 3.02 2.59
C PHE A 73 8.83 4.50 2.25
N ILE A 74 7.91 4.90 1.38
CA ILE A 74 7.67 6.30 1.03
C ILE A 74 6.44 6.78 1.77
N ASN A 75 6.60 7.78 2.63
CA ASN A 75 5.49 8.45 3.28
C ASN A 75 4.77 9.37 2.27
N LEU A 76 3.46 9.17 2.11
CA LEU A 76 2.62 9.99 1.22
C LEU A 76 1.68 10.93 2.00
N GLY A 77 1.75 10.94 3.33
CA GLY A 77 0.89 11.73 4.20
C GLY A 77 0.62 11.04 5.54
N MET A 78 -0.16 11.70 6.41
CA MET A 78 -0.52 11.12 7.70
C MET A 78 -1.18 9.75 7.51
N TYR A 79 -0.48 8.69 7.94
CA TYR A 79 -0.94 7.29 7.91
C TYR A 79 -1.11 6.68 6.51
N THR A 80 -0.49 7.27 5.48
CA THR A 80 -0.46 6.74 4.11
C THR A 80 0.97 6.57 3.63
N GLY A 81 1.26 5.45 2.99
CA GLY A 81 2.60 5.23 2.46
C GLY A 81 2.65 4.05 1.52
N GLU A 82 3.75 3.95 0.80
CA GLU A 82 3.98 2.94 -0.21
C GLU A 82 5.23 2.13 0.14
N VAL A 83 5.12 0.81 0.02
CA VAL A 83 6.23 -0.10 0.24
C VAL A 83 6.81 -0.53 -1.09
N PHE A 84 8.13 -0.53 -1.19
CA PHE A 84 8.89 -1.03 -2.32
C PHE A 84 9.87 -2.10 -1.84
N CYS A 85 10.06 -3.12 -2.66
CA CYS A 85 11.04 -4.18 -2.49
C CYS A 85 11.94 -4.19 -3.73
N ASN A 86 13.24 -4.01 -3.56
CA ASN A 86 14.24 -3.95 -4.62
C ASN A 86 13.87 -2.93 -5.73
N GLY A 87 13.26 -1.81 -5.34
CA GLY A 87 12.80 -0.75 -6.25
C GLY A 87 11.44 -1.01 -6.92
N GLU A 88 10.82 -2.18 -6.70
CA GLU A 88 9.50 -2.49 -7.21
C GLU A 88 8.42 -2.29 -6.15
N LYS A 89 7.32 -1.65 -6.51
CA LYS A 89 6.19 -1.43 -5.60
C LYS A 89 5.52 -2.77 -5.26
N VAL A 90 5.39 -3.06 -3.96
CA VAL A 90 4.70 -4.26 -3.49
C VAL A 90 3.27 -3.93 -3.05
N ASP A 91 2.37 -4.90 -3.18
CA ASP A 91 1.02 -4.77 -2.66
C ASP A 91 1.05 -5.00 -1.14
N ALA A 92 0.82 -3.92 -0.38
CA ALA A 92 0.80 -3.95 1.07
C ALA A 92 -0.63 -3.79 1.57
N MET A 93 -1.04 -4.67 2.49
CA MET A 93 -2.29 -4.54 3.22
C MET A 93 -2.11 -3.53 4.35
N GLU A 94 -2.79 -2.40 4.24
CA GLU A 94 -2.80 -1.34 5.25
C GLU A 94 -3.86 -1.63 6.32
N THR A 95 -3.45 -1.60 7.59
CA THR A 95 -4.38 -1.61 8.74
C THR A 95 -4.10 -0.40 9.61
N PHE A 96 -5.11 0.46 9.80
CA PHE A 96 -5.03 1.60 10.70
C PHE A 96 -5.58 1.24 12.07
N ALA A 97 -4.82 1.52 13.12
CA ALA A 97 -5.24 1.36 14.51
C ALA A 97 -5.46 2.75 15.14
N GLU A 98 -6.73 3.10 15.35
CA GLU A 98 -7.17 4.40 15.86
C GLU A 98 -6.67 4.70 17.29
N GLN A 99 -6.52 3.67 18.13
CA GLN A 99 -6.14 3.84 19.54
C GLN A 99 -4.71 4.37 19.73
N ASP A 100 -3.81 3.99 18.82
CA ASP A 100 -2.37 4.21 18.98
C ASP A 100 -1.79 5.12 17.89
N CYS A 101 -2.65 5.69 17.03
CA CYS A 101 -2.27 6.47 15.84
C CYS A 101 -1.19 5.75 15.02
N SER A 102 -1.37 4.45 14.81
CA SER A 102 -0.40 3.61 14.10
C SER A 102 -1.00 2.97 12.87
N CYS A 103 -0.19 2.86 11.82
CA CYS A 103 -0.52 2.10 10.62
C CYS A 103 0.42 0.90 10.50
N THR A 104 -0.13 -0.25 10.17
CA THR A 104 0.66 -1.42 9.76
C THR A 104 0.53 -1.64 8.26
N TYR A 105 1.64 -2.03 7.64
CA TYR A 105 1.74 -2.37 6.24
C TYR A 105 2.28 -3.79 6.15
N ASP A 106 1.38 -4.75 5.90
CA ASP A 106 1.72 -6.16 5.75
C ASP A 106 1.93 -6.50 4.26
N PHE A 107 3.08 -7.05 3.89
CA PHE A 107 3.44 -7.36 2.51
C PHE A 107 4.19 -8.70 2.41
N ALA A 108 4.24 -9.26 1.20
CA ALA A 108 4.98 -10.48 0.90
C ALA A 108 6.14 -10.18 -0.05
N MET A 109 7.29 -10.82 0.18
CA MET A 109 8.49 -10.70 -0.67
C MET A 109 9.21 -12.05 -0.74
N ASN A 110 9.41 -12.60 -1.93
CA ASN A 110 10.14 -13.87 -2.17
C ASN A 110 9.86 -15.01 -1.15
N GLY A 111 8.60 -15.19 -0.75
CA GLY A 111 8.19 -16.23 0.22
C GLY A 111 8.26 -15.82 1.70
N HIS A 112 8.80 -14.64 1.99
CA HIS A 112 8.86 -14.02 3.32
C HIS A 112 7.71 -13.05 3.54
N LYS A 113 7.33 -12.85 4.80
CA LYS A 113 6.30 -11.88 5.21
C LYS A 113 6.97 -10.68 5.87
N GLY A 114 6.81 -9.53 5.25
CA GLY A 114 7.24 -8.24 5.79
C GLY A 114 6.10 -7.51 6.48
N ARG A 115 6.42 -6.77 7.53
CA ARG A 115 5.52 -5.83 8.19
C ARG A 115 6.27 -4.56 8.54
N ILE A 116 5.76 -3.42 8.10
CA ILE A 116 6.19 -2.10 8.56
C ILE A 116 5.14 -1.56 9.52
N VAL A 117 5.58 -0.99 10.64
CA VAL A 117 4.70 -0.26 11.56
C VAL A 117 5.12 1.20 11.53
N THR A 118 4.18 2.08 11.24
CA THR A 118 4.34 3.53 11.33
C THR A 118 3.59 4.06 12.53
N ARG A 119 4.13 5.08 13.19
CA ARG A 119 3.44 5.86 14.23
C ARG A 119 3.57 7.33 13.84
N ASP A 120 2.46 8.06 13.89
CA ASP A 120 2.41 9.48 13.49
C ASP A 120 2.92 9.74 12.06
N GLY A 121 2.80 8.74 11.17
CA GLY A 121 3.29 8.78 9.78
C GLY A 121 4.77 8.42 9.61
N ALA A 122 5.57 8.35 10.68
CA ALA A 122 6.97 7.95 10.60
C ALA A 122 7.12 6.41 10.66
N PRO A 123 7.85 5.77 9.73
CA PRO A 123 8.19 4.35 9.84
C PRO A 123 9.05 4.10 11.08
N ASN A 124 8.53 3.26 11.97
CA ASN A 124 9.15 2.95 13.25
C ASN A 124 9.94 1.64 13.18
N THR A 125 9.33 0.58 12.65
CA THR A 125 9.94 -0.76 12.64
C THR A 125 9.60 -1.53 11.37
N LEU A 126 10.60 -2.24 10.83
CA LEU A 126 10.42 -3.30 9.86
C LEU A 126 10.63 -4.66 10.55
N THR A 127 9.70 -5.58 10.36
CA THR A 127 9.86 -6.99 10.75
C THR A 127 9.71 -7.89 9.54
N VAL A 128 10.55 -8.92 9.43
CA VAL A 128 10.51 -9.95 8.39
C VAL A 128 10.44 -11.32 9.04
N ASP A 129 9.42 -12.10 8.72
CA ASP A 129 9.12 -13.40 9.34
C ASP A 129 9.11 -13.35 10.89
N GLY A 130 8.69 -12.22 11.44
CA GLY A 130 8.66 -11.96 12.88
C GLY A 130 9.99 -11.52 13.50
N MET A 131 11.07 -11.41 12.72
CA MET A 131 12.35 -10.86 13.18
C MET A 131 12.45 -9.36 12.88
N LEU A 132 12.92 -8.58 13.86
CA LEU A 132 13.15 -7.15 13.68
C LEU A 132 14.35 -6.93 12.75
N VAL A 133 14.15 -6.10 11.72
CA VAL A 133 15.22 -5.65 10.84
C VAL A 133 15.72 -4.29 11.35
N PRO A 134 16.99 -4.17 11.73
CA PRO A 134 17.56 -2.89 12.16
C PRO A 134 17.59 -1.90 10.98
N ASN A 135 17.31 -0.63 11.28
CA ASN A 135 17.48 0.50 10.36
C ASN A 135 18.94 0.93 10.34
#